data_AF-A0ABD7GNV5-F1
#
_entry.id   AF-A0ABD7GNV5-F1
#
_cell.length_a   1.000
_cell.length_b   1.000
_cell.length_c   1.000
_cell.angle_alpha   90.00
_cell.angle_beta   90.00
_cell.angle_gamma   90.00
#
_symmetry.space_group_name_H-M   'P 1'
#
loop_
_entity.id
_entity.type
_entity.pdbx_description
1 polymer ?
#
loop_
_entity_poly.entity_id
_entity_poly.type
_entity_poly.pdbx_seq_one_letter_code
_entity_poly.pdbx_strand_id
1 'polypeptide(L)'
;GCIPPAAGFLQFLRKACDDAGILLIFDEVMTGFRLAKGGAQELYDVKADIVTFGKIIGGGLPVGAYAARRALMQQVAPAGKVYQAGTLSG
;
A
#
# COMPACT_ATOMS: atom_id res chain seq x y z
N GLY A 1 -17.51 -8.34 7.48
CA GLY A 1 -17.39 -7.68 8.79
C GLY A 1 -16.06 -6.97 8.90
N CYS A 2 -15.80 -6.27 10.01
CA CYS A 2 -14.51 -5.67 10.31
C CYS A 2 -13.77 -6.56 11.31
N ILE A 3 -12.58 -7.06 10.95
CA ILE A 3 -11.75 -7.90 11.81
C ILE A 3 -10.41 -7.19 11.97
N PRO A 4 -10.13 -6.59 13.16
CA PRO A 4 -8.84 -5.97 13.40
C PRO A 4 -7.72 -7.04 13.45
N PRO A 5 -6.48 -6.69 13.08
CA PRO A 5 -5.36 -7.60 13.23
C PRO A 5 -5.14 -7.92 14.72
N ALA A 6 -4.74 -9.17 15.00
CA ALA A 6 -4.29 -9.53 16.34
C ALA A 6 -3.04 -8.73 16.72
N ALA A 7 -2.85 -8.47 18.02
CA ALA A 7 -1.67 -7.78 18.52
C ALA A 7 -0.39 -8.48 18.04
N GLY A 8 0.57 -7.70 17.51
CA GLY A 8 1.85 -8.20 17.02
C GLY A 8 1.80 -8.85 15.63
N PHE A 9 0.63 -9.10 15.04
CA PHE A 9 0.52 -9.81 13.76
C PHE A 9 1.18 -9.04 12.61
N LEU A 10 0.95 -7.73 12.52
CA LEU A 10 1.52 -6.91 11.44
C LEU A 10 3.04 -6.74 11.60
N GLN A 11 3.54 -6.64 12.83
CA GLN A 11 4.96 -6.59 13.14
C GLN A 11 5.64 -7.92 12.77
N PHE A 12 4.98 -9.04 13.06
CA PHE A 12 5.42 -10.36 12.64
C PHE A 12 5.52 -10.46 11.11
N LEU A 13 4.49 -10.03 10.38
CA LEU A 13 4.51 -10.01 8.92
C LEU A 13 5.66 -9.15 8.37
N ARG A 14 5.86 -7.96 8.94
CA ARG A 14 6.97 -7.08 8.56
C ARG A 14 8.32 -7.78 8.73
N LYS A 15 8.57 -8.35 9.91
CA LYS A 15 9.80 -9.07 10.19
C LYS A 15 9.98 -10.28 9.25
N ALA A 16 8.94 -11.09 9.07
CA ALA A 16 8.98 -12.26 8.20
C ALA A 16 9.28 -11.88 6.74
N CYS A 17 8.74 -10.76 6.27
CA CYS A 17 9.02 -10.26 4.93
C CYS A 17 10.48 -9.79 4.78
N ASP A 18 11.00 -9.09 5.78
CA ASP A 18 12.39 -8.62 5.80
C ASP A 18 13.37 -9.78 5.84
N ASP A 19 13.13 -10.78 6.70
CA ASP A 19 13.98 -11.98 6.83
C ASP A 19 14.02 -12.79 5.52
N ALA A 20 12.92 -12.84 4.78
CA ALA A 20 12.81 -13.59 3.53
C ALA A 20 13.16 -12.76 2.27
N GLY A 21 13.46 -11.47 2.41
CA GLY A 21 13.71 -10.58 1.27
C GLY A 21 12.51 -10.39 0.35
N ILE A 22 11.28 -10.54 0.87
CA ILE A 22 10.03 -10.36 0.12
C ILE A 22 9.41 -8.99 0.44
N LEU A 23 8.63 -8.46 -0.49
CA LEU A 23 7.95 -7.18 -0.31
C LEU A 23 6.65 -7.37 0.50
N LEU A 24 6.48 -6.56 1.54
CA LEU A 24 5.21 -6.45 2.25
C LEU A 24 4.32 -5.44 1.53
N ILE A 25 3.11 -5.85 1.20
CA ILE A 25 2.10 -4.98 0.57
C ILE A 25 0.96 -4.76 1.56
N PHE A 26 0.64 -3.50 1.84
CA PHE A 26 -0.61 -3.16 2.53
C PHE A 26 -1.66 -2.77 1.51
N ASP A 27 -2.77 -3.51 1.51
CA ASP A 27 -3.98 -3.08 0.81
C ASP A 27 -4.75 -2.08 1.67
N GLU A 28 -4.51 -0.81 1.41
CA GLU A 28 -5.13 0.31 2.10
C GLU A 28 -6.26 0.95 1.30
N VAL A 29 -6.87 0.21 0.36
CA VAL A 29 -8.02 0.70 -0.41
C VAL A 29 -9.21 1.00 0.51
N MET A 30 -9.34 0.31 1.65
CA MET A 30 -10.37 0.61 2.66
C MET A 30 -9.83 1.40 3.86
N THR A 31 -8.62 1.08 4.34
CA THR A 31 -8.07 1.61 5.59
C THR A 31 -7.35 2.95 5.41
N GLY A 32 -6.78 3.19 4.23
CA GLY A 32 -6.01 4.39 3.91
C GLY A 32 -6.88 5.63 4.01
N PHE A 33 -6.39 6.65 4.73
CA PHE A 33 -7.13 7.89 5.05
C PHE A 33 -8.44 7.68 5.84
N ARG A 34 -8.79 6.44 6.19
CA ARG A 34 -9.98 6.09 6.98
C ARG A 34 -9.64 5.91 8.46
N LEU A 35 -8.59 5.14 8.73
CA LEU A 35 -8.20 4.79 10.11
C LEU A 35 -7.37 5.88 10.77
N ALA A 36 -6.50 6.53 10.00
CA ALA A 36 -5.69 7.69 10.38
C ALA A 36 -5.29 8.46 9.11
N LYS A 37 -4.67 9.64 9.26
CA LYS A 37 -4.18 10.41 8.10
C LYS A 37 -3.17 9.60 7.27
N GLY A 38 -2.27 8.87 7.92
CA GLY A 38 -1.32 7.94 7.34
C GLY A 38 -1.82 6.49 7.25
N GLY A 39 -3.13 6.24 7.40
CA GLY A 39 -3.73 4.92 7.25
C GLY A 39 -3.39 3.93 8.37
N ALA A 40 -3.51 2.64 8.05
CA ALA A 40 -3.19 1.54 8.94
C ALA A 40 -1.71 1.56 9.35
N GLN A 41 -0.82 2.02 8.48
CA GLN A 41 0.62 2.13 8.80
C GLN A 41 0.89 3.08 9.96
N GLU A 42 0.21 4.24 10.02
CA GLU A 42 0.32 5.17 11.14
C GLU A 42 -0.32 4.59 12.40
N LEU A 43 -1.51 3.98 12.28
CA LEU A 43 -2.23 3.44 13.43
C LEU A 43 -1.48 2.28 14.11
N TYR A 44 -0.86 1.40 13.33
CA TYR A 44 -0.20 0.19 13.83
C TYR A 44 1.33 0.30 13.91
N ASP A 45 1.90 1.44 13.50
CA ASP A 45 3.34 1.69 13.42
C ASP A 45 4.12 0.60 12.67
N VAL A 46 3.61 0.21 11.49
CA VAL A 46 4.24 -0.78 10.61
C VAL A 46 4.29 -0.23 9.19
N LYS A 47 5.48 -0.22 8.59
CA LYS A 47 5.70 0.30 7.22
C LYS A 47 5.72 -0.83 6.20
N ALA A 48 4.83 -0.75 5.22
CA ALA A 48 4.84 -1.64 4.07
C ALA A 48 5.85 -1.14 3.00
N ASP A 49 6.25 -2.03 2.10
CA ASP A 49 7.08 -1.68 0.94
C ASP A 49 6.27 -1.02 -0.17
N ILE A 50 5.06 -1.53 -0.36
CA ILE A 50 4.07 -1.06 -1.32
C ILE A 50 2.74 -0.90 -0.59
N VAL A 51 2.00 0.13 -0.95
CA VAL A 51 0.68 0.42 -0.42
C VAL A 51 -0.28 0.63 -1.57
N THR A 52 -1.46 0.03 -1.54
CA THR A 52 -2.52 0.32 -2.52
C THR A 52 -3.60 1.20 -1.91
N PHE A 53 -4.18 2.07 -2.72
CA PHE A 53 -5.21 3.02 -2.33
C PHE A 53 -6.35 3.04 -3.34
N GLY A 54 -7.50 3.51 -2.88
CA GLY A 54 -8.68 3.76 -3.69
C GLY A 54 -9.75 4.39 -2.79
N LYS A 55 -11.03 4.26 -3.17
CA LYS A 55 -12.17 4.74 -2.39
C LYS A 55 -12.03 6.21 -1.96
N ILE A 56 -11.57 6.46 -0.72
CA ILE A 56 -11.50 7.81 -0.12
C ILE A 56 -10.68 8.75 -1.00
N ILE A 57 -9.56 8.29 -1.57
CA ILE A 57 -8.70 9.13 -2.41
C ILE A 57 -9.39 9.59 -3.71
N GLY A 58 -10.51 8.96 -4.09
CA GLY A 58 -11.26 9.34 -5.29
C GLY A 58 -12.35 10.37 -5.03
N GLY A 59 -12.68 10.66 -3.78
CA GLY A 59 -13.75 11.60 -3.44
C GLY A 59 -15.11 11.25 -4.07
N GLY A 60 -15.36 9.96 -4.36
CA GLY A 60 -16.57 9.50 -5.05
C GLY A 60 -16.41 9.22 -6.54
N LEU A 61 -15.25 9.53 -7.13
CA LEU A 61 -14.90 9.18 -8.52
C LEU A 61 -14.08 7.87 -8.60
N PRO A 62 -14.06 7.20 -9.76
CA PRO A 62 -13.22 6.03 -9.97
C PRO A 62 -11.74 6.37 -9.84
N VAL A 63 -11.07 5.77 -8.86
CA VAL A 63 -9.62 5.90 -8.71
C VAL A 63 -9.04 4.64 -8.05
N GLY A 64 -7.83 4.32 -8.46
CA GLY A 64 -6.93 3.41 -7.77
C GLY A 64 -5.52 3.96 -7.85
N ALA A 65 -4.74 3.76 -6.81
CA ALA A 65 -3.34 4.14 -6.79
C ALA A 65 -2.52 3.09 -6.05
N TYR A 66 -1.22 3.02 -6.35
CA TYR A 66 -0.25 2.33 -5.54
C TYR A 66 0.93 3.25 -5.29
N ALA A 67 1.51 3.16 -4.11
CA ALA A 67 2.67 3.94 -3.70
C ALA A 67 3.73 3.01 -3.15
N ALA A 68 4.99 3.32 -3.41
CA ALA A 68 6.12 2.58 -2.90
C ALA A 68 7.33 3.51 -2.76
N ARG A 69 8.38 3.01 -2.09
CA ARG A 69 9.69 3.67 -2.07
C ARG A 69 10.22 3.92 -3.49
N ARG A 70 10.94 5.03 -3.68
CA ARG A 70 11.45 5.47 -5.01
C ARG A 70 12.15 4.36 -5.79
N ALA A 71 12.99 3.56 -5.12
CA ALA A 71 13.71 2.46 -5.74
C ALA A 71 12.79 1.41 -6.40
N LEU A 72 11.59 1.19 -5.84
CA LEU A 72 10.57 0.30 -6.42
C LEU A 72 9.77 1.04 -7.52
N MET A 73 9.35 2.28 -7.27
CA MET A 73 8.59 3.05 -8.27
C MET A 73 9.39 3.32 -9.55
N GLN A 74 10.72 3.42 -9.48
CA GLN A 74 11.60 3.55 -10.65
C GLN A 74 11.62 2.30 -11.54
N GLN A 75 11.08 1.16 -11.09
CA GLN A 75 10.92 -0.02 -11.93
C GLN A 75 9.70 0.08 -12.85
N VAL A 76 8.77 1.01 -12.60
CA VAL A 76 7.54 1.19 -13.38
C VAL A 76 7.83 1.98 -14.66
N ALA A 77 7.28 1.53 -15.79
CA ALA A 77 7.36 2.25 -17.06
C ALA A 77 6.74 3.67 -16.93
N PRO A 78 7.30 4.70 -17.59
CA PRO A 78 8.39 4.63 -18.57
C PRO A 78 9.80 4.61 -17.95
N ALA A 79 9.95 4.73 -16.63
CA ALA A 79 11.26 4.79 -15.96
C ALA A 79 11.96 3.42 -15.91
N GLY A 80 11.19 2.34 -15.77
CA GLY A 80 11.70 0.98 -15.69
C GLY A 80 10.94 0.00 -16.58
N LYS A 81 11.18 -1.29 -16.35
CA LYS A 81 10.73 -2.39 -17.23
C LYS A 81 9.35 -2.95 -16.85
N VAL A 82 8.82 -2.62 -15.68
CA VAL A 82 7.51 -3.08 -15.22
C VAL A 82 6.43 -2.24 -15.89
N TYR A 83 5.74 -2.83 -16.86
CA TYR A 83 4.74 -2.10 -17.63
C TYR A 83 3.46 -1.89 -16.82
N GLN A 84 3.01 -0.64 -16.75
CA GLN A 84 1.69 -0.27 -16.27
C GLN A 84 1.21 0.94 -17.08
N ALA A 85 -0.01 0.85 -17.60
CA ALA A 85 -0.66 1.92 -18.33
C ALA A 85 -2.18 1.86 -18.08
N GLY A 86 -2.88 2.95 -18.34
CA GLY A 86 -4.33 3.01 -18.31
C GLY A 86 -4.84 4.24 -19.06
N THR A 87 -5.83 4.08 -19.93
CA THR A 87 -6.34 5.17 -20.79
C THR A 87 -6.90 6.34 -19.98
N LEU A 88 -7.51 6.05 -18.82
CA LEU A 88 -8.09 7.04 -17.91
C LEU A 88 -7.24 7.23 -16.65
N SER A 89 -6.04 6.65 -16.62
CA SER A 89 -5.10 6.81 -15.53
C SER A 89 -4.24 8.04 -15.81
N GLY A 90 -4.54 9.15 -15.14
CA GLY A 90 -3.86 10.44 -15.26
C GLY A 90 -4.23 11.37 -14.12
#